data_AF-A0A8T5DM08-F1
#
_entry.id   AF-A0A8T5DM08-F1
#
_cell.length_a   1.000
_cell.length_b   1.000
_cell.length_c   1.000
_cell.angle_alpha   90.00
_cell.angle_beta   90.00
_cell.angle_gamma   90.00
#
_symmetry.space_group_name_H-M   'P 1'
#
loop_
_entity.id
_entity.type
_entity.pdbx_description
1 polymer ?
#
loop_
_entity_poly.entity_id
_entity_poly.type
_entity_poly.pdbx_seq_one_letter_code
_entity_poly.pdbx_strand_id
1 'polypeptide(L)' 'MLCNKEFKNVLNKVVVKYSDVLDALDNFESSGRISRIAAKKRFNFTLDNDLMKSFRVHCHKNNLKMSSEIEGLIKEKVNQ' A
#
# COMPACT_ATOMS: atom_id res chain seq x y z
N MET A 1 -25.72 -17.76 -15.80
CA MET A 1 -24.27 -18.05 -15.70
C MET A 1 -23.54 -17.06 -16.62
N LEU A 2 -23.16 -15.87 -16.13
CA LEU A 2 -22.47 -14.88 -16.96
C LEU A 2 -20.96 -15.16 -16.95
N CYS A 3 -20.55 -16.19 -17.69
CA CYS A 3 -19.14 -16.49 -17.93
C CYS A 3 -18.74 -15.97 -19.32
N ASN A 4 -18.81 -14.66 -19.51
CA ASN A 4 -18.19 -14.01 -20.66
C ASN A 4 -16.71 -13.74 -20.34
N LYS A 5 -15.80 -14.14 -21.23
CA LYS A 5 -14.35 -13.95 -21.08
C LYS A 5 -13.99 -12.47 -20.91
N GLU A 6 -14.75 -11.58 -21.54
CA GLU A 6 -14.63 -10.14 -21.38
C GLU A 6 -15.04 -9.67 -19.98
N PHE A 7 -16.13 -10.21 -19.44
CA PHE A 7 -16.58 -9.91 -18.08
C PHE A 7 -15.52 -10.30 -17.05
N LYS A 8 -14.92 -11.49 -17.18
CA LYS A 8 -13.85 -11.96 -16.28
C LYS A 8 -12.61 -11.06 -16.32
N ASN A 9 -12.23 -10.58 -17.51
CA ASN A 9 -11.11 -9.67 -17.68
C ASN A 9 -11.38 -8.28 -17.07
N VAL A 10 -12.59 -7.75 -17.26
CA VAL A 10 -13.02 -6.49 -16.63
C VAL A 10 -13.04 -6.64 -15.11
N LEU A 11 -13.59 -7.75 -14.60
CA LEU A 11 -13.69 -8.01 -13.17
C LEU A 11 -12.31 -8.11 -12.51
N ASN A 12 -11.36 -8.81 -13.13
CA ASN A 12 -9.98 -8.87 -12.63
C ASN A 12 -9.31 -7.48 -12.57
N LYS A 13 -9.52 -6.63 -13.59
CA LYS A 13 -9.01 -5.25 -13.59
C LYS A 13 -9.63 -4.41 -12.47
N VAL A 14 -10.93 -4.57 -12.24
CA VAL A 14 -11.67 -3.87 -11.18
C VAL A 14 -11.20 -4.32 -9.80
N VAL A 15 -11.05 -5.63 -9.57
CA VAL A 15 -10.58 -6.18 -8.28
C VAL A 15 -9.18 -5.69 -7.94
N VAL A 16 -8.25 -5.68 -8.91
CA VAL A 16 -6.90 -5.15 -8.66
C VAL A 16 -6.94 -3.65 -8.37
N LYS A 17 -7.71 -2.88 -9.15
CA LYS A 17 -7.75 -1.42 -9.06
C LYS A 17 -8.48 -0.90 -7.82
N TYR A 18 -9.48 -1.62 -7.34
CA TYR A 18 -10.37 -1.19 -6.25
C TYR A 18 -10.35 -2.14 -5.05
N SER A 19 -9.28 -2.94 -4.90
CA SER A 19 -9.14 -3.88 -3.78
C SER A 19 -9.44 -3.25 -2.42
N ASP A 20 -8.89 -2.07 -2.13
CA ASP A 20 -9.14 -1.37 -0.86
C ASP A 20 -10.61 -0.95 -0.66
N VAL A 21 -11.35 -0.67 -1.75
CA VAL A 21 -12.79 -0.35 -1.70
C VAL A 21 -13.62 -1.61 -1.49
N LEU A 22 -13.23 -2.71 -2.13
CA LEU A 22 -13.87 -4.02 -1.95
C LEU A 22 -13.66 -4.54 -0.52
N ASP A 23 -12.46 -4.38 0.04
CA ASP A 23 -12.18 -4.70 1.44
C ASP A 23 -13.01 -3.82 2.39
N ALA A 24 -13.19 -2.53 2.08
CA ALA A 24 -14.03 -1.64 2.88
C ALA A 24 -15.53 -2.03 2.83
N LEU A 25 -16.01 -2.51 1.67
CA LEU A 25 -17.36 -3.02 1.49
C LEU A 25 -17.60 -4.33 2.25
N ASP A 26 -16.66 -5.27 2.18
CA ASP A 26 -16.73 -6.55 2.88
C ASP A 26 -16.75 -6.35 4.42
N ASN A 27 -15.93 -5.40 4.90
CA ASN A 27 -15.96 -4.95 6.29
C ASN A 27 -17.29 -4.28 6.68
N PHE A 28 -17.92 -3.52 5.77
CA PHE A 28 -19.22 -2.90 6.02
C PHE A 28 -20.34 -3.94 6.11
N GLU A 29 -20.37 -4.94 5.23
CA GLU A 29 -21.35 -6.01 5.27
C GLU A 29 -21.27 -6.79 6.60
N SER A 30 -20.04 -7.04 7.08
CA SER A 30 -19.81 -7.77 8.33
C SER A 30 -20.06 -6.94 9.60
N SER A 31 -19.74 -5.64 9.59
CA SER A 31 -19.71 -4.80 10.81
C SER A 31 -20.75 -3.67 10.86
N GLY A 32 -21.45 -3.40 9.76
CA GLY A 32 -22.35 -2.26 9.60
C GLY A 32 -21.62 -0.90 9.58
N ARG A 33 -20.29 -0.87 9.53
CA ARG A 33 -19.48 0.35 9.54
C ARG A 33 -18.48 0.36 8.40
N ILE A 34 -18.46 1.46 7.64
CA ILE A 34 -17.46 1.65 6.58
C ILE A 34 -16.15 2.02 7.28
N SER A 35 -15.20 1.09 7.30
CA SER A 35 -13.83 1.37 7.72
C SER A 35 -13.28 2.51 6.86
N ARG A 36 -12.78 3.58 7.49
CA ARG A 36 -12.13 4.67 6.76
C ARG A 36 -11.04 4.06 5.89
N ILE A 37 -11.14 4.25 4.57
CA ILE A 37 -10.07 3.87 3.64
C ILE A 37 -8.83 4.64 4.08
N ALA A 38 -7.91 3.94 4.73
CA ALA A 38 -6.73 4.56 5.29
C ALA A 38 -5.85 5.00 4.11
N ALA A 39 -5.61 6.30 3.99
CA ALA A 39 -4.74 6.85 2.93
C ALA A 39 -3.29 6.33 2.99
N LYS A 40 -2.91 5.66 4.09
CA LYS A 40 -1.60 5.02 4.27
C LYS A 40 -1.80 3.60 4.79
N LYS A 41 -1.17 2.63 4.12
CA LYS A 41 -1.09 1.23 4.55
C LYS A 41 0.27 0.97 5.18
N ARG A 42 0.30 0.23 6.29
CA ARG A 42 1.55 -0.17 6.94
C ARG A 42 2.09 -1.42 6.26
N PHE A 43 3.34 -1.36 5.81
CA PHE A 43 4.06 -2.51 5.27
C PHE A 43 5.20 -2.88 6.21
N ASN A 44 5.35 -4.18 6.47
CA ASN A 44 6.47 -4.72 7.22
C ASN A 44 7.41 -5.37 6.20
N PHE A 45 8.64 -4.90 6.12
CA PHE A 45 9.68 -5.46 5.27
C PHE A 45 10.96 -5.61 6.06
N THR A 46 11.80 -6.56 5.66
CA THR A 46 13.09 -6.81 6.28
C THR A 46 14.16 -6.02 5.54
N LEU A 47 15.00 -5.31 6.28
CA LEU A 47 16.21 -4.67 5.77
C LEU A 47 17.42 -5.26 6.46
N ASP A 48 18.57 -5.16 5.80
CA ASP A 48 19.85 -5.44 6.44
C ASP A 48 20.04 -4.54 7.68
N ASN A 49 20.59 -5.12 8.75
CA ASN A 49 20.73 -4.46 10.04
C ASN A 49 21.70 -3.27 10.00
N ASP A 50 22.81 -3.38 9.26
CA ASP A 50 23.81 -2.33 9.18
C ASP A 50 23.35 -1.20 8.26
N LEU A 51 22.60 -1.54 7.20
CA LEU A 51 21.88 -0.58 6.39
C LEU A 51 20.85 0.20 7.24
N MET A 52 20.06 -0.47 8.06
CA MET A 52 19.04 0.20 8.89
C MET A 52 19.68 1.13 9.94
N LYS A 53 20.80 0.72 10.54
CA LYS A 53 21.56 1.58 11.48
C LYS A 53 22.11 2.82 10.78
N SER A 54 22.79 2.65 9.66
CA SER A 54 23.37 3.76 8.91
C SER A 54 22.30 4.72 8.40
N PHE A 55 21.19 4.20 7.88
CA PHE A 55 20.04 4.98 7.45
C PHE A 55 19.40 5.76 8.60
N ARG A 56 19.22 5.14 9.77
CA ARG A 56 18.70 5.83 10.96
C ARG A 56 19.59 6.99 11.39
N VAL A 57 20.92 6.77 11.43
CA VAL A 57 21.89 7.81 11.77
C VAL A 57 21.83 8.95 10.75
N HIS A 58 21.74 8.63 9.46
CA HIS A 58 21.61 9.61 8.39
C HIS A 58 20.35 10.47 8.56
N CYS A 59 19.17 9.85 8.76
CA CYS A 59 17.93 10.60 8.96
C CYS A 59 17.99 11.47 10.22
N HIS A 60 18.55 10.96 11.33
CA HIS A 60 18.67 11.73 12.56
C HIS A 60 19.58 12.95 12.38
N LYS A 61 20.74 12.80 11.72
CA LYS A 61 21.68 13.91 11.47
C LYS A 61 21.07 15.02 10.62
N ASN A 62 20.19 14.67 9.69
CA ASN A 62 19.55 15.60 8.77
C ASN A 62 18.14 16.05 9.21
N ASN A 63 17.70 15.66 10.41
CA ASN A 63 16.35 15.93 10.93
C ASN A 63 15.22 15.44 9.98
N LEU A 64 15.42 14.30 9.34
CA LEU A 64 14.50 13.70 8.38
C LEU A 64 13.67 12.58 9.01
N LYS A 65 12.43 12.41 8.52
CA LYS A 65 11.57 11.28 8.91
C LYS A 65 11.89 10.07 8.03
N MET A 66 12.33 8.98 8.63
CA MET A 66 12.67 7.73 7.92
C MET A 66 11.56 7.24 6.98
N SER A 67 10.31 7.29 7.43
CA SER A 67 9.16 6.87 6.61
C SER A 67 8.97 7.73 5.36
N SER A 68 9.24 9.04 5.46
CA SER A 68 9.10 9.98 4.35
C SER A 68 10.20 9.77 3.31
N GLU A 69 11.43 9.51 3.76
CA GLU A 69 12.55 9.19 2.87
C GLU A 69 12.34 7.87 2.12
N ILE A 70 11.91 6.82 2.82
CA ILE A 70 11.57 5.53 2.19
C ILE A 70 10.43 5.71 1.18
N GLU A 71 9.39 6.47 1.54
CA GLU A 71 8.29 6.77 0.61
C GLU A 71 8.77 7.54 -0.62
N GLY A 72 9.71 8.48 -0.47
CA GLY A 72 10.35 9.22 -1.56
C GLY A 72 11.14 8.32 -2.51
N LEU A 73 12.03 7.49 -1.96
CA LEU A 73 12.83 6.53 -2.73
C LEU A 73 11.96 5.53 -3.51
N ILE A 74 10.86 5.05 -2.90
CA ILE A 74 9.91 4.18 -3.58
C ILE A 74 9.21 4.92 -4.73
N LYS A 75 8.78 6.18 -4.52
CA LYS A 75 8.15 6.98 -5.57
C LYS A 75 9.09 7.25 -6.74
N GLU A 76 10.36 7.58 -6.45
CA GLU A 76 11.38 7.75 -7.49
C GLU A 76 11.58 6.48 -8.30
N LYS A 77 11.56 5.31 -7.64
CA LYS A 77 11.76 4.02 -8.32
C LYS A 77 10.57 3.58 -9.17
N VAL A 78 9.35 3.92 -8.78
CA VAL A 78 8.11 3.51 -9.46
C VAL A 78 7.72 4.44 -10.61
N ASN A 79 8.10 5.71 -10.54
CA ASN A 79 7.79 6.71 -11.58
C ASN A 79 8.88 6.84 -12.66
N GLN A 80 9.91 5.99 -12.61
CA GLN A 80 10.91 5.78 -13.68
C GLN A 80 10.42 4.72 -14.65
#